data_AF-A0A1F2SUX4-F1
#
_entry.id   AF-A0A1F2SUX4-F1
#
_cell.length_a   1.000
_cell.length_b   1.000
_cell.length_c   1.000
_cell.angle_alpha   90.00
_cell.angle_beta   90.00
_cell.angle_gamma   90.00
#
_symmetry.space_group_name_H-M   'P 1'
#
loop_
_entity.id
_entity.type
_entity.pdbx_description
1 polymer ?
#
loop_
_entity_poly.entity_id
_entity_poly.type
_entity_poly.pdbx_seq_one_letter_code
_entity_poly.pdbx_strand_id
1 'polypeptide(L)'
;MEPTVNLSVKNVPEALAAKLRERAERNHRSLQGELMAILEAAADEAHTGRANATSATYQVKPSTTAAGGLLERLLAIAAGRGIDTTKRLTREQAHDRKSLRKSGA
;
A
#
# COMPACT_ATOMS: atom_id res chain seq x y z
N MET A 1 14.80 6.32 31.16
CA MET A 1 13.61 7.18 31.00
C MET A 1 13.47 7.41 29.51
N GLU A 2 12.55 6.68 28.86
CA GLU A 2 12.33 6.87 27.42
C GLU A 2 11.74 8.27 27.16
N PRO A 3 12.10 8.93 26.05
CA PRO A 3 11.58 10.26 25.74
C PRO A 3 10.08 10.18 25.41
N THR A 4 9.26 10.84 26.22
CA THR A 4 7.82 11.00 25.92
C THR A 4 7.62 12.18 24.97
N VAL A 5 6.87 11.95 23.89
CA VAL A 5 6.52 12.99 22.91
C VAL A 5 5.04 13.36 23.09
N ASN A 6 4.75 14.66 23.21
CA ASN A 6 3.38 15.15 23.29
C ASN A 6 2.87 15.53 21.89
N LEU A 7 1.77 14.92 21.46
CA LEU A 7 1.09 15.25 20.21
C LEU A 7 -0.17 16.09 20.50
N SER A 8 -0.29 17.24 19.82
CA SER A 8 -1.50 18.06 19.86
C SER A 8 -2.14 18.11 18.47
N VAL A 9 -3.39 17.68 18.37
CA VAL A 9 -4.17 17.73 17.13
C VAL A 9 -5.07 18.96 17.18
N LYS A 10 -4.89 19.87 16.22
CA LYS A 10 -5.70 21.11 16.11
C LYS A 10 -6.81 20.92 15.07
N ASN A 11 -7.87 21.71 15.21
CA ASN A 11 -8.99 21.76 14.26
C ASN A 11 -9.71 20.41 14.08
N VAL A 12 -9.90 19.66 15.17
CA VAL A 12 -10.69 18.42 15.13
C VAL A 12 -12.16 18.79 14.95
N PRO A 13 -12.85 18.30 13.90
CA PRO A 13 -14.28 18.52 13.74
C PRO A 13 -15.07 17.95 14.91
N GLU A 14 -16.07 18.66 15.41
CA GLU A 14 -16.87 18.24 16.58
C GLU A 14 -17.49 16.86 16.38
N ALA A 15 -18.01 16.58 15.18
CA ALA A 15 -18.58 15.28 14.84
C ALA A 15 -17.54 14.13 14.90
N LEU A 16 -16.28 14.42 14.60
CA LEU A 16 -15.20 13.43 14.73
C LEU A 16 -14.82 13.22 16.20
N ALA A 17 -14.73 14.30 16.98
CA ALA A 17 -14.48 14.23 18.41
C ALA A 17 -15.57 13.43 19.15
N ALA A 18 -16.84 13.63 18.80
CA ALA A 18 -17.96 12.89 19.36
C ALA A 18 -17.86 11.38 19.07
N LYS A 19 -17.57 10.99 17.82
CA LYS A 19 -17.36 9.58 17.44
C LYS A 19 -16.19 8.94 18.19
N LEU A 20 -15.10 9.69 18.40
CA LEU A 20 -13.95 9.20 19.16
C LEU A 20 -14.29 9.00 20.64
N ARG A 21 -15.08 9.90 21.24
CA ARG A 21 -15.56 9.75 22.63
C ARG A 21 -16.50 8.56 22.78
N GLU A 22 -17.49 8.41 21.90
CA GLU A 22 -18.40 7.25 21.90
C GLU A 22 -17.61 5.94 21.74
N ARG A 23 -16.61 5.92 20.86
CA ARG A 23 -15.73 4.77 20.70
C ARG A 23 -14.92 4.49 21.97
N ALA A 24 -14.39 5.52 22.63
CA ALA A 24 -13.65 5.37 23.89
C ALA A 24 -14.56 4.82 25.02
N GLU A 25 -15.80 5.32 25.13
CA GLU A 25 -16.80 4.83 26.07
C GLU A 25 -17.15 3.36 25.83
N ARG A 26 -17.38 2.98 24.57
CA ARG A 26 -17.65 1.58 24.19
C ARG A 26 -16.49 0.64 24.49
N ASN A 27 -15.25 1.13 24.41
CA ASN A 27 -14.06 0.35 24.74
C ASN A 27 -13.63 0.50 26.20
N HIS A 28 -14.40 1.23 27.02
CA HIS A 28 -14.09 1.54 28.42
C HIS A 28 -12.68 2.14 28.63
N ARG A 29 -12.25 2.99 27.69
CA ARG A 29 -10.93 3.65 27.70
C ARG A 29 -11.08 5.16 27.78
N SER A 30 -10.04 5.84 28.25
CA SER A 30 -9.95 7.29 28.13
C SER A 30 -9.76 7.69 26.66
N LEU A 31 -10.12 8.92 26.30
CA LEU A 31 -9.94 9.43 24.93
C LEU A 31 -8.48 9.33 24.48
N GLN A 32 -7.53 9.64 25.37
CA GLN A 32 -6.10 9.51 25.07
C GLN A 32 -5.70 8.04 24.85
N GLY A 33 -6.22 7.12 25.66
CA GLY A 33 -5.96 5.68 25.48
C GLY A 33 -6.55 5.15 24.17
N GLU A 34 -7.73 5.61 23.78
CA GLU A 34 -8.34 5.25 22.49
C GLU A 34 -7.52 5.78 21.32
N LEU A 35 -7.04 7.02 21.39
CA LEU A 35 -6.15 7.59 20.37
C LEU A 35 -4.84 6.80 20.26
N MET A 36 -4.24 6.43 21.39
CA MET A 36 -3.04 5.59 21.39
C MET A 36 -3.31 4.23 20.73
N ALA A 37 -4.41 3.57 21.06
CA ALA A 37 -4.78 2.28 20.46
C ALA A 37 -5.00 2.38 18.94
N ILE A 38 -5.61 3.48 18.46
CA ILE A 38 -5.77 3.73 17.02
C ILE A 38 -4.42 3.95 16.34
N LEU A 39 -3.52 4.72 16.97
CA LEU A 39 -2.19 4.99 16.42
C LEU A 39 -1.32 3.73 16.39
N GLU A 40 -1.36 2.91 17.43
CA GLU A 40 -0.66 1.62 17.51
C GLU A 40 -1.16 0.66 16.42
N ALA A 41 -2.49 0.48 16.31
CA ALA A 41 -3.07 -0.34 15.26
C ALA A 41 -2.72 0.14 13.85
N ALA A 42 -2.69 1.45 13.60
CA ALA A 42 -2.32 2.00 12.30
C ALA A 42 -0.81 1.84 11.99
N ALA A 43 0.05 1.90 13.01
CA ALA A 43 1.48 1.66 12.86
C ALA A 43 1.79 0.19 12.57
N ASP A 44 1.03 -0.73 13.18
CA ASP A 44 1.14 -2.17 12.94
C ASP A 44 0.54 -2.58 11.58
N GLU A 45 -0.62 -2.02 11.18
CA GLU A 45 -1.26 -2.29 9.90
C GLU A 45 -0.35 -1.91 8.71
N ALA A 46 0.53 -0.91 8.87
CA ALA A 46 1.46 -0.48 7.85
C ALA A 46 2.48 -1.56 7.39
N HIS A 47 2.62 -2.66 8.15
CA HIS A 47 3.49 -3.79 7.79
C HIS A 47 2.77 -4.95 7.09
N THR A 48 1.44 -5.01 7.17
CA THR A 48 0.63 -5.96 6.40
C THR A 48 -0.02 -5.22 5.25
N GLY A 49 0.63 -5.30 4.09
CA GLY A 49 0.23 -4.61 2.87
C GLY A 49 -1.28 -4.51 2.68
N ARG A 50 -1.77 -3.27 2.69
CA ARG A 50 -3.12 -2.89 2.31
C ARG A 50 -3.36 -3.28 0.85
N ALA A 51 -3.71 -4.54 0.62
CA ALA A 51 -4.42 -4.97 -0.56
C ALA A 51 -5.91 -4.64 -0.34
N ASN A 52 -6.30 -3.42 -0.72
CA ASN A 52 -7.66 -2.99 -1.08
C ASN A 52 -8.84 -3.36 -0.15
N ALA A 53 -9.30 -2.38 0.63
CA ALA A 53 -10.73 -2.30 1.05
C ALA A 53 -11.26 -0.85 1.14
N THR A 54 -10.59 0.11 0.52
CA THR A 54 -11.14 1.47 0.34
C THR A 54 -10.94 1.88 -1.10
N SER A 55 -11.85 1.34 -1.92
CA SER A 55 -12.04 1.60 -3.32
C SER A 55 -12.29 3.09 -3.54
N ALA A 56 -11.23 3.88 -3.73
CA ALA A 56 -11.32 4.93 -4.74
C ALA A 56 -11.59 4.19 -6.05
N THR A 57 -12.79 4.34 -6.58
CA THR A 57 -13.27 3.70 -7.81
C THR A 57 -12.45 4.17 -9.01
N TYR A 58 -11.31 3.55 -9.24
CA TYR A 58 -10.66 3.62 -10.54
C TYR A 58 -11.45 2.70 -11.47
N GLN A 59 -12.40 3.27 -12.23
CA GLN A 59 -13.06 2.56 -13.33
C GLN A 59 -12.02 2.21 -14.38
N VAL A 60 -11.40 1.04 -14.25
CA VAL A 60 -10.75 0.39 -15.38
C VAL A 60 -11.88 -0.10 -16.27
N LYS A 61 -12.11 0.59 -17.39
CA LYS A 61 -12.93 0.05 -18.48
C LYS A 61 -12.32 -1.31 -18.85
N PRO A 62 -13.02 -2.44 -18.67
CA PRO A 62 -12.49 -3.71 -19.11
C PRO A 62 -12.41 -3.62 -20.64
N SER A 63 -11.20 -3.43 -21.17
CA SER A 63 -10.98 -3.62 -22.59
C SER A 63 -11.21 -5.10 -22.86
N THR A 64 -12.39 -5.40 -23.39
CA THR A 64 -12.71 -6.70 -23.96
C THR A 64 -11.72 -6.96 -25.09
N THR A 65 -10.88 -7.98 -24.93
CA THR A 65 -10.62 -9.08 -25.90
C THR A 65 -9.23 -9.66 -25.64
N ALA A 66 -9.21 -10.87 -25.09
CA ALA A 66 -8.58 -12.07 -25.65
C ALA A 66 -8.49 -13.10 -24.53
N ALA A 67 -8.75 -14.36 -24.87
CA ALA A 67 -8.81 -15.51 -23.96
C ALA A 67 -7.43 -15.93 -23.42
N GLY A 68 -6.64 -14.96 -22.94
CA GLY A 68 -5.34 -15.17 -22.35
C GLY A 68 -5.29 -14.44 -21.02
N GLY A 69 -4.88 -15.14 -19.96
CA GLY A 69 -4.77 -14.55 -18.63
C GLY A 69 -3.80 -13.36 -18.60
N LEU A 70 -3.74 -12.68 -17.45
CA LEU A 70 -2.80 -11.56 -17.23
C LEU A 70 -1.36 -11.91 -17.64
N LEU A 71 -0.94 -13.15 -17.39
CA LEU A 71 0.40 -13.65 -17.72
C LEU A 71 0.66 -13.63 -19.24
N GLU A 72 -0.32 -14.01 -20.04
CA GLU A 72 -0.23 -14.01 -21.50
C GLU A 72 -0.16 -12.58 -22.05
N ARG A 73 -0.96 -11.67 -21.48
CA ARG A 73 -0.88 -10.24 -21.81
C ARG A 73 0.48 -9.64 -21.46
N LEU A 74 1.06 -10.01 -20.32
CA LEU A 74 2.40 -9.55 -19.93
C LEU A 74 3.49 -10.12 -20.85
N LEU A 75 3.37 -11.39 -21.25
CA LEU A 75 4.29 -12.01 -22.21
C LEU A 75 4.22 -11.32 -23.57
N ALA A 76 3.04 -10.97 -24.06
CA ALA A 76 2.87 -10.20 -25.30
C ALA A 76 3.52 -8.81 -25.24
N ILE A 77 3.36 -8.11 -24.10
CA ILE A 77 3.99 -6.79 -23.89
C ILE A 77 5.52 -6.91 -23.81
N ALA A 78 6.03 -7.95 -23.16
CA ALA A 78 7.46 -8.22 -23.06
C ALA A 78 8.06 -8.54 -24.45
N ALA A 79 7.40 -9.40 -25.22
CA ALA A 79 7.80 -9.73 -26.59
C ALA A 79 7.82 -8.50 -27.50
N GLY A 80 6.78 -7.66 -27.46
CA GLY A 80 6.73 -6.41 -28.24
C GLY A 80 7.80 -5.37 -27.87
N ARG A 81 8.47 -5.55 -26.72
CA ARG A 81 9.59 -4.71 -26.26
C ARG A 81 10.95 -5.41 -26.37
N GLY A 82 11.02 -6.61 -26.95
CA GLY A 82 12.26 -7.39 -27.04
C GLY A 82 12.81 -7.86 -25.69
N ILE A 83 11.96 -7.93 -24.65
CA ILE A 83 12.38 -8.36 -23.31
C ILE A 83 12.40 -9.90 -23.28
N ASP A 84 13.58 -10.47 -23.11
CA ASP A 84 13.74 -11.91 -22.90
C ASP A 84 13.36 -12.29 -21.46
N THR A 85 12.15 -12.83 -21.30
CA THR A 85 11.62 -13.30 -20.00
C THR A 85 12.20 -14.63 -19.56
N THR A 86 12.94 -15.34 -20.41
CA THR A 86 13.56 -16.65 -20.09
C THR A 86 14.94 -16.50 -19.46
N LYS A 87 15.59 -15.35 -19.69
CA LYS A 87 16.91 -15.02 -19.15
C LYS A 87 16.88 -14.96 -17.61
N ARG A 88 17.64 -15.84 -16.96
CA ARG A 88 17.88 -15.80 -15.52
C ARG A 88 19.01 -14.83 -15.21
N LEU A 89 18.71 -13.80 -14.42
CA LEU A 89 19.69 -12.84 -13.91
C LEU A 89 20.28 -13.35 -12.60
N THR A 90 21.58 -13.13 -12.39
CA THR A 90 22.18 -13.33 -11.06
C THR A 90 21.74 -12.22 -10.11
N ARG A 91 21.83 -12.46 -8.80
CA ARG A 91 21.42 -11.48 -7.76
C ARG A 91 22.10 -10.13 -7.93
N GLU A 92 23.38 -10.14 -8.30
CA GLU A 92 24.18 -8.94 -8.55
C GLU A 92 23.71 -8.19 -9.80
N GLN A 93 23.42 -8.93 -10.88
CA GLN A 93 22.91 -8.36 -12.14
C GLN A 93 21.51 -7.77 -12.01
N ALA A 94 20.67 -8.33 -11.13
CA ALA A 94 19.34 -7.79 -10.85
C ALA A 94 19.40 -6.42 -10.15
N HIS A 95 20.46 -6.16 -9.38
CA HIS A 95 20.64 -4.90 -8.65
C HIS A 95 21.27 -3.79 -9.50
N ASP A 96 21.98 -4.16 -10.57
CA ASP A 96 22.59 -3.19 -11.49
C ASP A 96 21.61 -2.71 -12.57
N ARG A 97 20.85 -1.66 -12.22
CA ARG A 97 19.89 -0.99 -13.12
C ARG A 97 20.54 -0.42 -14.40
N LYS A 98 21.85 -0.12 -14.37
CA LYS A 98 22.57 0.47 -15.52
C LYS A 98 22.83 -0.60 -16.59
N SER A 99 23.17 -1.82 -16.17
CA SER A 99 23.39 -2.97 -17.05
C SER A 99 22.09 -3.45 -17.72
N LEU A 100 20.96 -3.38 -17.01
CA LEU A 100 19.64 -3.77 -17.53
C LEU A 100 19.14 -2.87 -18.69
N ARG A 101 19.56 -1.60 -18.76
CA ARG A 101 19.18 -0.70 -19.88
C ARG A 101 19.99 -0.95 -21.15
N LYS A 102 21.18 -1.56 -21.05
CA LYS A 102 22.08 -1.77 -22.20
C LYS A 102 21.77 -3.05 -22.96
N SER A 103 21.01 -3.98 -22.36
CA SER A 103 20.69 -5.28 -22.95
C SER A 103 19.36 -5.30 -23.74
N GLY A 104 18.74 -4.14 -23.97
CA GLY A 104 17.50 -3.99 -24.74
C GLY A 104 17.64 -3.09 -25.97
N ALA A 105 18.73 -3.23 -26.73
CA ALA A 105 18.93 -2.63 -28.05
C ALA A 105 19.14 -3.71 -29.10
#